data_AF-A0AAN4IEV4-F1
#
_entry.id   AF-A0AAN4IEV4-F1
#
_cell.length_a   1.000
_cell.length_b   1.000
_cell.length_c   1.000
_cell.angle_alpha   90.00
_cell.angle_beta   90.00
_cell.angle_gamma   90.00
#
_symmetry.space_group_name_H-M   'P 1'
#
loop_
_entity.id
_entity.type
_entity.pdbx_description
1 polymer ?
#
loop_
_entity_poly.entity_id
_entity_poly.type
_entity_poly.pdbx_seq_one_letter_code
_entity_poly.pdbx_strand_id
1 'polypeptide(L)'
;MLVNAVQRYMVLGLIFIGISLTAYLVLERVEGYHITTTEYYGLRNAGGLIYILSLILGFGHYLVAFYVVIISPISWLLRKYVCFPMVRTFIYMIGFGWGGLWVFDLMYNPYFVNGYHLNRMTSIWIFAIAGLVYAIVENKIWRRGQMQNEQKAT
;
A
#
# COMPACT_ATOMS: atom_id res chain seq x y z
N MET A 1 -26.59 -3.77 -10.38
CA MET A 1 -25.90 -3.94 -9.07
C MET A 1 -24.42 -4.30 -9.19
N LEU A 2 -24.01 -5.19 -10.12
CA LEU A 2 -22.61 -5.62 -10.28
C LEU A 2 -21.63 -4.49 -10.67
N VAL A 3 -22.05 -3.58 -11.57
CA VAL A 3 -21.22 -2.46 -12.06
C VAL A 3 -20.78 -1.54 -10.90
N ASN A 4 -21.67 -1.27 -9.93
CA ASN A 4 -21.33 -0.48 -8.74
C ASN A 4 -20.28 -1.16 -7.85
N ALA A 5 -20.29 -2.49 -7.76
CA ALA A 5 -19.31 -3.22 -6.96
C ALA A 5 -17.94 -3.24 -7.65
N VAL A 6 -17.88 -3.57 -8.95
CA VAL A 6 -16.64 -3.56 -9.73
C VAL A 6 -16.01 -2.17 -9.73
N GLN A 7 -16.80 -1.12 -9.95
CA GLN A 7 -16.32 0.26 -9.93
C GLN A 7 -15.73 0.65 -8.56
N ARG A 8 -16.32 0.20 -7.45
CA ARG A 8 -15.76 0.43 -6.10
C ARG A 8 -14.40 -0.26 -5.92
N TYR A 9 -14.26 -1.51 -6.37
CA TYR A 9 -12.98 -2.21 -6.32
C TYR A 9 -11.93 -1.58 -7.25
N MET A 10 -12.31 -1.02 -8.40
CA MET A 10 -11.39 -0.27 -9.26
C MET A 10 -10.91 1.01 -8.57
N VAL A 11 -11.81 1.78 -7.96
CA VAL A 11 -11.46 3.00 -7.20
C VAL A 11 -10.55 2.66 -6.02
N LEU A 12 -10.87 1.60 -5.28
CA LEU A 12 -10.02 1.11 -4.18
C LEU A 12 -8.64 0.65 -4.67
N GLY A 13 -8.54 0.12 -5.89
CA GLY A 13 -7.26 -0.25 -6.50
C GLY A 13 -6.37 0.96 -6.78
N LEU A 14 -6.94 2.01 -7.38
CA LEU A 14 -6.21 3.26 -7.61
C LEU A 14 -5.76 3.90 -6.28
N ILE A 15 -6.62 3.87 -5.27
CA ILE A 15 -6.28 4.39 -3.94
C ILE A 15 -5.19 3.54 -3.28
N PHE A 16 -5.27 2.22 -3.38
CA PHE A 16 -4.24 1.31 -2.90
C PHE A 16 -2.88 1.61 -3.54
N ILE A 17 -2.84 1.80 -4.86
CA ILE A 17 -1.62 2.14 -5.59
C ILE A 17 -1.09 3.48 -5.07
N GLY A 18 -1.91 4.52 -4.97
CA GLY A 18 -1.48 5.84 -4.48
C GLY A 18 -0.94 5.80 -3.04
N ILE A 19 -1.62 5.09 -2.14
CA ILE A 19 -1.18 4.90 -0.75
C ILE A 19 0.15 4.15 -0.72
N SER A 20 0.27 3.07 -1.49
CA SER A 20 1.47 2.24 -1.53
C SER A 20 2.66 3.06 -2.05
N LEU A 21 2.52 3.73 -3.20
CA LEU A 21 3.54 4.61 -3.78
C LEU A 21 4.00 5.68 -2.80
N THR A 22 3.05 6.27 -2.06
CA THR A 22 3.39 7.26 -1.03
C THR A 22 4.20 6.61 0.11
N ALA A 23 3.83 5.41 0.56
CA ALA A 23 4.58 4.67 1.57
C ALA A 23 6.00 4.33 1.10
N TYR A 24 6.19 3.93 -0.17
CA TYR A 24 7.53 3.73 -0.76
C TYR A 24 8.36 5.00 -0.71
N LEU A 25 7.81 6.14 -1.13
CA LEU A 25 8.53 7.40 -1.13
C LEU A 25 8.88 7.88 0.28
N VAL A 26 8.00 7.66 1.25
CA VAL A 26 8.28 7.97 2.66
C VAL A 26 9.40 7.07 3.19
N LEU A 27 9.35 5.76 2.93
CA LEU A 27 10.41 4.84 3.32
C LEU A 27 11.74 5.21 2.67
N GLU A 28 11.74 5.52 1.38
CA GLU A 28 12.91 6.00 0.66
C GLU A 28 13.47 7.28 1.28
N ARG A 29 12.61 8.21 1.67
CA ARG A 29 13.02 9.47 2.28
C ARG A 29 13.61 9.29 3.68
N VAL A 30 13.11 8.31 4.44
CA VAL A 30 13.51 8.02 5.82
C VAL A 30 14.77 7.15 5.86
N GLU A 31 14.79 6.04 5.11
CA GLU A 31 15.87 5.05 5.14
C GLU A 31 16.81 5.21 3.94
N GLY A 32 16.28 5.29 2.72
CA GLY A 32 17.08 5.38 1.49
C GLY A 32 18.01 6.59 1.42
N TYR A 33 17.67 7.72 2.06
CA TYR A 33 18.53 8.91 2.12
C TYR A 33 19.83 8.74 2.89
N HIS A 34 19.91 7.73 3.76
CA HIS A 34 21.14 7.38 4.46
C HIS A 34 22.19 6.82 3.50
N ILE A 35 21.77 6.21 2.38
CA ILE A 35 22.68 5.60 1.41
C ILE A 35 23.25 6.69 0.49
N THR A 36 24.53 6.99 0.66
CA THR A 36 25.19 8.11 -0.05
C THR A 36 26.02 7.68 -1.25
N THR A 37 26.08 6.38 -1.56
CA THR A 37 26.85 5.85 -2.70
C THR A 37 26.08 5.98 -4.00
N THR A 38 26.77 6.33 -5.09
CA THR A 38 26.20 6.42 -6.44
C THR A 38 25.72 5.08 -6.99
N GLU A 39 26.21 3.96 -6.44
CA GLU A 39 25.75 2.61 -6.76
C GLU A 39 24.28 2.38 -6.39
N TYR A 40 23.78 3.12 -5.40
CA TYR A 40 22.39 3.05 -5.00
C TYR A 40 21.58 4.09 -5.77
N TYR A 41 20.72 3.64 -6.69
CA TYR A 41 19.87 4.49 -7.51
C TYR A 41 18.61 4.95 -6.77
N GLY A 42 18.77 5.49 -5.55
CA GLY A 42 17.70 6.05 -4.73
C GLY A 42 17.31 7.48 -5.08
N LEU A 43 16.34 8.05 -4.36
CA LEU A 43 15.81 9.40 -4.61
C LEU A 43 16.91 10.47 -4.59
N ARG A 44 17.89 10.30 -3.69
CA ARG A 44 19.03 11.21 -3.52
C ARG A 44 20.03 11.15 -4.68
N ASN A 45 20.29 9.97 -5.22
CA ASN A 45 21.43 9.72 -6.10
C ASN A 45 21.02 9.67 -7.58
N ALA A 46 19.87 9.05 -7.89
CA ALA A 46 19.30 9.03 -9.24
C ALA A 46 18.49 10.30 -9.56
N GLY A 47 18.08 11.05 -8.53
CA GLY A 47 17.19 12.19 -8.66
C GLY A 47 15.72 11.78 -8.66
N GLY A 48 14.85 12.69 -8.19
CA GLY A 48 13.45 12.37 -7.90
C GLY A 48 12.65 11.86 -9.10
N LEU A 49 12.80 12.50 -10.26
CA LEU A 49 12.05 12.14 -11.47
C LEU A 49 12.42 10.73 -11.96
N ILE A 50 13.71 10.43 -12.04
CA ILE A 50 14.22 9.14 -12.52
C ILE A 50 13.77 8.04 -11.55
N TYR A 51 13.95 8.24 -10.25
CA TYR A 51 13.52 7.27 -9.24
C TYR A 51 12.02 6.97 -9.30
N ILE A 52 11.17 8.00 -9.37
CA ILE A 52 9.71 7.83 -9.44
C ILE A 52 9.32 7.07 -10.73
N LEU A 53 9.93 7.39 -11.87
CA LEU A 53 9.69 6.68 -13.13
C LEU A 53 10.11 5.21 -13.03
N SER A 54 11.31 4.93 -12.49
CA SER A 54 11.80 3.56 -12.26
C SER A 54 10.88 2.79 -11.32
N LEU A 55 10.36 3.44 -10.28
CA LEU A 55 9.44 2.83 -9.32
C LEU A 55 8.08 2.52 -9.96
N ILE A 56 7.52 3.42 -10.77
CA ILE A 56 6.24 3.16 -11.45
C ILE A 56 6.40 2.08 -12.52
N LEU A 57 7.43 2.16 -13.37
CA LEU A 57 7.62 1.22 -14.48
C LEU A 57 8.09 -0.16 -13.99
N GLY A 58 9.06 -0.19 -13.07
CA GLY A 58 9.65 -1.40 -12.53
C GLY A 58 8.85 -2.05 -11.42
N PHE A 59 8.09 -1.28 -10.63
CA PHE A 59 7.37 -1.81 -9.46
C PHE A 59 5.84 -1.69 -9.56
N GLY A 60 5.32 -0.78 -10.40
CA GLY A 60 3.88 -0.53 -10.51
C GLY A 60 3.06 -1.75 -10.93
N HIS A 61 3.60 -2.61 -11.80
CA HIS A 61 2.92 -3.83 -12.22
C HIS A 61 2.78 -4.85 -11.07
N TYR A 62 3.76 -4.95 -10.17
CA TYR A 62 3.64 -5.75 -8.96
C TYR A 62 2.56 -5.22 -8.03
N LEU A 63 2.42 -3.89 -7.89
CA LEU A 63 1.33 -3.30 -7.09
C LEU A 63 -0.05 -3.63 -7.65
N VAL A 64 -0.23 -3.56 -8.96
CA VAL A 64 -1.49 -3.92 -9.61
C VAL A 64 -1.79 -5.41 -9.41
N ALA A 65 -0.81 -6.28 -9.65
CA ALA A 65 -0.97 -7.72 -9.47
C ALA A 65 -1.30 -8.06 -8.01
N PHE A 66 -0.56 -7.48 -7.06
CA PHE A 66 -0.78 -7.67 -5.63
C PHE A 66 -2.18 -7.20 -5.22
N TYR A 67 -2.64 -6.06 -5.73
CA TYR A 67 -3.99 -5.59 -5.46
C TYR A 67 -5.05 -6.56 -5.97
N VAL A 68 -4.96 -6.97 -7.23
CA VAL A 68 -5.97 -7.81 -7.88
C VAL A 68 -6.01 -9.21 -7.27
N VAL A 69 -4.85 -9.80 -6.99
CA VAL A 69 -4.72 -11.20 -6.55
C VAL A 69 -4.85 -11.35 -5.04
N ILE A 70 -4.39 -10.39 -4.25
CA ILE A 70 -4.32 -10.52 -2.79
C ILE A 70 -5.31 -9.57 -2.11
N ILE A 71 -5.18 -8.27 -2.33
CA ILE A 71 -5.98 -7.29 -1.57
C ILE A 71 -7.46 -7.38 -1.93
N SER A 72 -7.82 -7.47 -3.22
CA SER A 72 -9.20 -7.56 -3.67
C SER A 72 -9.95 -8.77 -3.07
N PRO A 73 -9.42 -10.00 -3.16
CA PRO A 73 -10.06 -11.17 -2.55
C PRO A 73 -10.12 -11.09 -1.03
N ILE A 74 -9.07 -10.58 -0.37
CA ILE A 74 -9.06 -10.37 1.08
C ILE A 74 -10.14 -9.36 1.48
N SER A 75 -10.24 -8.22 0.80
CA SER A 75 -11.25 -7.21 1.05
C SER A 75 -12.67 -7.76 0.91
N TRP A 76 -12.90 -8.60 -0.10
CA TRP A 76 -14.18 -9.30 -0.24
C TRP A 76 -14.43 -10.30 0.90
N LEU A 77 -13.46 -11.14 1.24
CA LEU A 77 -13.56 -12.13 2.34
C LEU A 77 -13.82 -11.46 3.68
N LEU A 78 -13.05 -10.41 4.01
CA LEU A 78 -13.19 -9.67 5.25
C LEU A 78 -14.57 -9.06 5.38
N ARG A 79 -15.17 -8.56 4.30
CA ARG A 79 -16.54 -8.05 4.33
C ARG A 79 -17.59 -9.13 4.49
N LYS A 80 -17.33 -10.32 3.93
CA LYS A 80 -18.25 -11.46 4.04
C LYS A 80 -18.27 -12.05 5.45
N TYR A 81 -17.11 -12.15 6.11
CA TYR A 81 -16.97 -12.89 7.36
C TYR A 81 -16.77 -12.01 8.60
N VAL A 82 -16.26 -10.79 8.45
CA VAL A 82 -15.95 -9.92 9.60
C VAL A 82 -16.96 -8.79 9.72
N CYS A 83 -17.87 -8.92 10.68
CA CYS A 83 -18.91 -7.92 10.92
C CYS A 83 -18.31 -6.57 11.39
N PHE A 84 -17.39 -6.61 12.35
CA PHE A 84 -16.87 -5.40 12.99
C PHE A 84 -15.86 -4.65 12.10
N PRO A 85 -16.07 -3.35 11.82
CA PRO A 85 -15.14 -2.56 11.01
C PRO A 85 -13.78 -2.38 11.68
N MET A 86 -13.74 -2.33 13.01
CA MET A 86 -12.51 -2.17 13.78
C MET A 86 -11.57 -3.37 13.60
N VAL A 87 -12.11 -4.59 13.59
CA VAL A 87 -11.33 -5.83 13.36
C VAL A 87 -10.75 -5.84 11.95
N ARG A 88 -11.52 -5.42 10.94
CA ARG A 88 -11.03 -5.30 9.55
C ARG A 88 -9.86 -4.32 9.46
N THR A 89 -9.96 -3.17 10.13
CA THR A 89 -8.86 -2.20 10.21
C THR A 89 -7.60 -2.79 10.82
N PHE A 90 -7.71 -3.53 11.92
CA PHE A 90 -6.57 -4.23 12.52
C PHE A 90 -5.92 -5.23 11.56
N ILE A 91 -6.72 -6.00 10.82
CA ILE A 91 -6.21 -6.97 9.84
C ILE A 91 -5.44 -6.27 8.72
N TYR A 92 -5.95 -5.15 8.17
CA TYR A 92 -5.22 -4.39 7.17
C TYR A 92 -3.93 -3.78 7.71
N MET A 93 -3.95 -3.25 8.93
CA MET A 93 -2.77 -2.66 9.57
C MET A 93 -1.65 -3.69 9.73
N ILE A 94 -1.98 -4.88 10.26
CA ILE A 94 -1.01 -5.97 10.43
C ILE A 94 -0.55 -6.51 9.07
N GLY A 95 -1.50 -6.76 8.16
CA GLY A 95 -1.20 -7.32 6.84
C GLY A 95 -0.29 -6.41 6.01
N PHE A 96 -0.54 -5.11 6.01
CA PHE A 96 0.32 -4.16 5.32
C PHE A 96 1.66 -3.99 6.04
N GLY A 97 1.68 -3.93 7.38
CA GLY A 97 2.94 -3.88 8.12
C GLY A 97 3.85 -5.07 7.81
N TRP A 98 3.28 -6.28 7.72
CA TRP A 98 4.01 -7.47 7.28
C TRP A 98 4.44 -7.38 5.81
N GLY A 99 3.56 -6.88 4.94
CA GLY A 99 3.91 -6.56 3.55
C GLY A 99 5.08 -5.58 3.44
N GLY A 100 5.18 -4.62 4.35
CA GLY A 100 6.28 -3.66 4.45
C GLY A 100 7.64 -4.32 4.68
N LEU A 101 7.71 -5.44 5.41
CA LEU A 101 8.96 -6.20 5.54
C LEU A 101 9.42 -6.75 4.21
N TRP A 102 8.51 -7.38 3.47
CA TRP A 102 8.82 -7.94 2.16
C TRP A 102 9.25 -6.85 1.17
N VAL A 103 8.59 -5.69 1.24
CA VAL A 103 8.95 -4.50 0.47
C VAL A 103 10.35 -4.01 0.81
N PHE A 104 10.70 -3.91 2.09
CA PHE A 104 12.02 -3.45 2.51
C PHE A 104 13.12 -4.35 1.97
N ASP A 105 12.92 -5.67 2.06
CA ASP A 105 13.88 -6.67 1.58
C ASP A 105 14.01 -6.67 0.04
N LEU A 106 12.96 -6.24 -0.68
CA LEU A 106 13.01 -6.02 -2.14
C LEU A 106 13.74 -4.73 -2.52
N MET A 107 13.57 -3.66 -1.74
CA MET A 107 14.13 -2.34 -2.06
C MET A 107 15.61 -2.22 -1.68
N TYR A 108 16.01 -2.79 -0.55
CA TYR A 108 17.34 -2.59 0.01
C TYR A 108 18.14 -3.88 -0.03
N ASN A 109 19.25 -3.84 -0.79
CA ASN A 109 20.22 -4.93 -0.79
C ASN A 109 20.79 -5.10 0.64
N PRO A 110 20.95 -6.35 1.15
CA PRO A 110 21.55 -6.61 2.46
C PRO A 110 22.88 -5.89 2.71
N TYR A 111 23.68 -5.66 1.66
CA TYR A 111 24.90 -4.86 1.73
C TYR A 111 24.64 -3.43 2.24
N PHE A 112 23.64 -2.75 1.68
CA PHE A 112 23.26 -1.40 2.11
C PHE A 112 22.58 -1.40 3.47
N VAL A 113 21.76 -2.42 3.76
CA VAL A 113 21.10 -2.56 5.07
C VAL A 113 22.13 -2.64 6.20
N ASN A 114 23.15 -3.48 6.04
CA ASN A 114 24.19 -3.65 7.06
C ASN A 114 25.18 -2.47 7.07
N GLY A 115 25.55 -1.94 5.90
CA GLY A 115 26.52 -0.85 5.78
C GLY A 115 26.00 0.50 6.28
N TYR A 116 24.70 0.76 6.14
CA TYR A 116 24.06 2.02 6.56
C TYR A 116 23.14 1.86 7.77
N HIS A 117 23.12 0.68 8.38
CA HIS A 117 22.28 0.36 9.55
C HIS A 117 20.79 0.69 9.36
N LEU A 118 20.26 0.37 8.17
CA LEU A 118 18.86 0.65 7.84
C LEU A 118 17.93 -0.17 8.72
N ASN A 119 16.83 0.43 9.16
CA ASN A 119 15.95 -0.19 10.14
C ASN A 119 14.70 -0.79 9.51
N ARG A 120 14.56 -2.12 9.54
CA ARG A 120 13.34 -2.81 9.04
C ARG A 120 12.06 -2.38 9.74
N MET A 121 12.14 -1.98 11.02
CA MET A 121 10.97 -1.58 11.79
C MET A 121 10.31 -0.33 11.21
N THR A 122 11.06 0.58 10.60
CA THR A 122 10.47 1.80 10.00
C THR A 122 9.55 1.44 8.85
N SER A 123 9.92 0.46 8.02
CA SER A 123 9.04 -0.07 6.98
C SER A 123 7.75 -0.66 7.55
N ILE A 124 7.84 -1.49 8.60
CA ILE A 124 6.66 -2.07 9.25
C ILE A 124 5.70 -0.95 9.69
N TRP A 125 6.20 0.07 10.37
CA TRP A 125 5.37 1.17 10.86
C TRP A 125 4.76 2.00 9.73
N ILE A 126 5.55 2.36 8.71
CA ILE A 126 5.09 3.14 7.56
C ILE A 126 3.97 2.39 6.83
N PHE A 127 4.16 1.10 6.55
CA PHE A 127 3.17 0.31 5.85
C PHE A 127 1.97 -0.05 6.75
N ALA A 128 2.14 -0.22 8.05
CA ALA A 128 1.02 -0.38 8.97
C ALA A 128 0.10 0.85 8.95
N ILE A 129 0.68 2.06 8.97
CA ILE A 129 -0.07 3.33 8.83
C ILE A 129 -0.76 3.38 7.46
N ALA A 130 -0.09 2.97 6.39
CA ALA A 130 -0.69 2.88 5.06
C ALA A 130 -1.92 1.93 5.03
N GLY A 131 -1.83 0.78 5.69
CA GLY A 131 -2.94 -0.16 5.85
C GLY A 131 -4.11 0.40 6.65
N LEU A 132 -3.82 1.17 7.70
CA LEU A 132 -4.84 1.91 8.46
C LEU A 132 -5.57 2.92 7.57
N VAL A 133 -4.83 3.73 6.81
CA VAL A 133 -5.40 4.71 5.87
C VAL A 133 -6.27 4.01 4.83
N TYR A 134 -5.79 2.90 4.26
CA TYR A 134 -6.56 2.10 3.31
C TYR A 134 -7.87 1.62 3.93
N ALA A 135 -7.84 1.03 5.12
CA ALA A 135 -9.03 0.54 5.81
C ALA A 135 -10.08 1.63 6.08
N ILE A 136 -9.64 2.83 6.47
CA ILE A 136 -10.54 3.98 6.70
C ILE A 136 -11.24 4.37 5.40
N VAL A 137 -10.49 4.47 4.30
CA VAL A 137 -11.03 4.83 2.99
C VAL A 137 -11.99 3.74 2.48
N GLU A 138 -11.62 2.48 2.66
CA GLU A 138 -12.41 1.32 2.27
C GLU A 138 -13.77 1.30 2.99
N ASN A 139 -13.77 1.57 4.30
CA ASN A 139 -15.00 1.69 5.09
C ASN A 139 -15.87 2.88 4.63
N LYS A 140 -15.26 4.03 4.33
CA LYS A 140 -15.97 5.24 3.88
C LYS A 140 -16.64 5.05 2.52
N ILE A 141 -15.95 4.47 1.55
CA ILE A 141 -16.48 4.20 0.20
C ILE A 141 -17.67 3.25 0.27
N TRP A 142 -17.58 2.22 1.11
CA TRP A 142 -18.64 1.24 1.22
C TRP A 142 -19.90 1.79 1.91
N ARG A 143 -19.75 2.58 2.98
CA ARG A 143 -20.87 3.26 3.65
C ARG A 143 -21.65 4.17 2.69
N ARG A 144 -20.95 5.00 1.92
CA ARG A 144 -21.57 5.84 0.87
C ARG A 144 -22.35 5.00 -0.15
N GLY A 145 -21.78 3.86 -0.50
CA GLY A 145 -22.38 2.92 -1.41
C GLY A 145 -23.64 2.20 -0.91
N GLN A 146 -23.82 2.05 0.40
CA GLN A 146 -25.06 1.50 0.96
C GLN A 146 -26.18 2.56 0.98
N MET A 147 -25.87 3.78 1.42
CA MET A 147 -26.83 4.89 1.44
C MET A 147 -27.42 5.19 0.05
N GLN A 148 -26.60 5.15 -1.00
CA GLN A 148 -27.09 5.34 -2.39
C GLN A 148 -27.98 4.20 -2.89
N ASN A 149 -27.80 2.98 -2.39
CA ASN A 149 -28.63 1.84 -2.78
C ASN A 149 -29.98 1.88 -2.04
N GLU A 150 -30.00 2.33 -0.79
CA GLU A 150 -31.23 2.54 0.00
C GLU A 150 -32.10 3.64 -0.62
N GLN A 151 -31.51 4.79 -1.00
CA GLN A 151 -32.22 5.89 -1.66
C GLN A 151 -32.81 5.55 -3.04
N LYS A 152 -32.29 4.52 -3.72
CA LYS A 152 -32.82 4.05 -5.02
C LYS A 152 -33.92 3.00 -4.87
N ALA A 153 -34.11 2.46 -3.67
CA ALA A 153 -35.11 1.44 -3.38
C ALA A 153 -36.42 2.01 -2.81
N THR A 154 -36.40 3.27 -2.37
CA THR A 154 -37.56 4.13 -2.06
C THR A 154 -37.97 4.94 -3.26
#